data_AF-A0A0F9BMR5-F1
#
_entry.id   AF-A0A0F9BMR5-F1
#
_cell.length_a   1.000
_cell.length_b   1.000
_cell.length_c   1.000
_cell.angle_alpha   90.00
_cell.angle_beta   90.00
_cell.angle_gamma   90.00
#
_symmetry.space_group_name_H-M   'P 1'
#
loop_
_entity.id
_entity.type
_entity.pdbx_description
1 polymer ?
#
loop_
_entity_poly.entity_id
_entity_poly.type
_entity_poly.pdbx_seq_one_letter_code
_entity_poly.pdbx_strand_id
1 'polypeptide(L)'
;GYEGDVIMAKRSEGFELTEAEQAAVSAANRKVAITSIPSIQFGLFRYHEPDRNAAYEMALAMQSHFTGVDVDELRLMNATSDVTGSSASDRFPLSIGDQKLLREAEIVAKWNKNITAPLMPSTWSRQDDRVTLYYNEMKNISETAKSVGFEDYTDEQGNIISWDWLDAEFKAGRISGAAYDDMSRDLLVETGVRYKALKDSDVYADVPKTYDERVERNLERNKSVYMRHPSEELLLMFRELLPVKRWDPELGQNIVDYDSYFAQVDQIYAAMNEDHRDEFMQVIHSEWSDTRILRWQINRTFFIPYRNARVMVLNRYTEEEQIIIQRYSGANSLEREEIRAVLTTGDRSLYSSFQEDLRNFHRNQRVLDFEMDAWLRVFGKVDSSLTPQAEEFFRSLMQELQGVTTTL
;
A
#
# COMPACT_ATOMS: atom_id res chain seq x y z
N GLY A 1 -5.10 33.98 26.21
CA GLY A 1 -4.48 33.06 25.25
C GLY A 1 -4.35 31.74 25.96
N TYR A 2 -4.91 30.67 25.41
CA TYR A 2 -4.67 29.34 25.94
C TYR A 2 -3.18 29.02 25.78
N GLU A 3 -2.54 28.52 26.83
CA GLU A 3 -1.14 28.11 26.78
C GLU A 3 -1.03 26.92 25.83
N GLY A 4 -0.52 27.17 24.61
CA GLY A 4 -0.40 26.15 23.57
C GLY A 4 0.40 24.93 24.03
N ASP A 5 1.36 25.13 24.92
CA ASP A 5 2.17 24.08 25.53
C ASP A 5 1.32 23.11 26.37
N VAL A 6 0.28 23.62 27.05
CA VAL A 6 -0.66 22.82 27.85
C VAL A 6 -1.59 22.00 26.95
N ILE A 7 -2.04 22.57 25.83
CA ILE A 7 -2.86 21.85 24.84
C ILE A 7 -2.05 20.74 24.16
N MET A 8 -0.78 21.01 23.83
CA MET A 8 0.11 20.03 23.20
C MET A 8 0.50 18.92 24.19
N ALA A 9 0.77 19.26 25.46
CA ALA A 9 1.01 18.28 26.52
C ALA A 9 -0.21 17.36 26.74
N LYS A 10 -1.43 17.92 26.78
CA LYS A 10 -2.67 17.13 26.86
C LYS A 10 -2.83 16.18 25.68
N ARG A 11 -2.47 16.60 24.46
CA ARG A 11 -2.47 15.72 23.28
C ARG A 11 -1.44 14.61 23.38
N SER A 12 -0.21 14.91 23.82
CA SER A 12 0.84 13.88 23.95
C SER A 12 0.54 12.89 25.08
N GLU A 13 -0.23 13.30 26.08
CA GLU A 13 -0.62 12.48 27.22
C GLU A 13 -1.99 11.78 27.03
N GLY A 14 -2.64 11.96 25.88
CA GLY A 14 -3.90 11.28 25.54
C GLY A 14 -5.15 11.82 26.23
N PHE A 15 -5.12 13.02 26.80
CA PHE A 15 -6.29 13.64 27.42
C PHE A 15 -7.25 14.24 26.37
N GLU A 16 -8.55 14.09 26.59
CA GLU A 16 -9.58 14.74 25.77
C GLU A 16 -9.48 16.27 25.90
N LEU A 17 -9.38 16.94 24.75
CA LEU A 17 -9.40 18.40 24.67
C LEU A 17 -10.83 18.91 24.84
N THR A 18 -10.98 20.04 25.54
CA THR A 18 -12.27 20.74 25.62
C THR A 18 -12.67 21.29 24.24
N GLU A 19 -13.95 21.54 24.00
CA GLU A 19 -14.44 22.10 22.73
C GLU A 19 -13.72 23.40 22.33
N ALA A 20 -13.37 24.25 23.31
CA ALA A 20 -12.62 25.48 23.09
C ALA A 20 -11.15 25.24 22.69
N GLU A 21 -10.50 24.22 23.27
CA GLU A 21 -9.13 23.81 22.92
C GLU A 21 -9.10 23.15 21.54
N GLN A 22 -10.08 22.31 21.22
CA GLN A 22 -10.23 21.68 19.90
C GLN A 22 -10.48 22.74 18.81
N ALA A 23 -11.29 23.76 19.08
CA ALA A 23 -11.49 24.89 18.18
C ALA A 23 -10.20 25.72 17.99
N ALA A 24 -9.40 25.91 19.04
CA ALA A 24 -8.11 26.60 18.96
C ALA A 24 -7.08 25.81 18.14
N VAL A 25 -6.99 24.48 18.32
CA VAL A 25 -6.15 23.59 17.50
C VAL A 25 -6.62 23.58 16.05
N SER A 26 -7.93 23.49 15.81
CA SER A 26 -8.49 23.53 14.46
C SER A 26 -8.21 24.86 13.77
N ALA A 27 -8.31 25.98 14.49
CA ALA A 27 -7.95 27.31 13.98
C ALA A 27 -6.44 27.44 13.75
N ALA A 28 -5.61 26.87 14.62
CA ALA A 28 -4.15 26.83 14.47
C ALA A 28 -3.74 25.97 13.27
N ASN A 29 -4.33 24.79 13.08
CA ASN A 29 -4.09 23.93 11.92
C ASN A 29 -4.54 24.60 10.62
N ARG A 30 -5.71 25.27 10.60
CA ARG A 30 -6.12 26.12 9.47
C ARG A 30 -5.12 27.24 9.23
N LYS A 31 -4.64 27.89 10.28
CA LYS A 31 -3.66 28.97 10.18
C LYS A 31 -2.31 28.46 9.69
N VAL A 32 -1.82 27.30 10.16
CA VAL A 32 -0.59 26.64 9.72
C VAL A 32 -0.71 26.17 8.27
N ALA A 33 -1.85 25.62 7.87
CA ALA A 33 -2.13 25.35 6.45
C ALA A 33 -2.12 26.63 5.61
N ILE A 34 -2.62 27.74 6.15
CA ILE A 34 -2.60 29.06 5.48
C ILE A 34 -1.22 29.71 5.52
N THR A 35 -0.38 29.48 6.55
CA THR A 35 0.95 30.10 6.71
C THR A 35 2.11 29.25 6.19
N SER A 36 1.93 27.94 6.04
CA SER A 36 2.88 27.05 5.36
C SER A 36 2.97 27.38 3.88
N ILE A 37 1.87 27.79 3.25
CA ILE A 37 1.82 28.29 1.86
C ILE A 37 2.78 29.49 1.68
N PRO A 38 2.70 30.59 2.47
CA PRO A 38 3.71 31.63 2.53
C PRO A 38 5.11 31.11 2.85
N SER A 39 5.27 30.18 3.79
CA SER A 39 6.61 29.72 4.20
C SER A 39 7.34 28.96 3.08
N ILE A 40 6.60 28.17 2.30
CA ILE A 40 7.06 27.53 1.06
C ILE A 40 7.34 28.60 -0.02
N GLN A 41 6.50 29.64 -0.11
CA GLN A 41 6.69 30.77 -1.03
C GLN A 41 7.86 31.70 -0.66
N PHE A 42 8.21 31.85 0.63
CA PHE A 42 9.24 32.75 1.14
C PHE A 42 10.59 32.08 1.40
N GLY A 43 10.67 30.74 1.45
CA GLY A 43 11.95 30.01 1.41
C GLY A 43 12.81 30.37 0.18
N LEU A 44 12.15 30.93 -0.84
CA LEU A 44 12.69 31.37 -2.12
C LEU A 44 13.64 32.59 -2.06
N PHE A 45 13.56 33.42 -1.01
CA PHE A 45 14.48 34.54 -0.82
C PHE A 45 15.86 34.11 -0.30
N ARG A 46 16.09 32.81 -0.11
CA ARG A 46 17.34 32.25 0.43
C ARG A 46 18.35 31.79 -0.62
N TYR A 47 17.96 31.71 -1.91
CA TYR A 47 18.85 31.27 -3.00
C TYR A 47 19.37 32.46 -3.82
N HIS A 48 20.63 32.35 -4.29
CA HIS A 48 21.29 33.36 -5.12
C HIS A 48 20.69 33.34 -6.54
N GLU A 49 20.44 34.51 -7.14
CA GLU A 49 19.72 34.68 -8.41
C GLU A 49 20.27 33.89 -9.63
N PRO A 50 21.58 33.76 -9.85
CA PRO A 50 22.17 32.95 -10.92
C PRO A 50 21.85 31.47 -10.79
N ASP A 51 21.89 30.92 -9.57
CA ASP A 51 21.64 29.50 -9.32
C ASP A 51 20.17 29.16 -9.57
N ARG A 52 19.27 30.09 -9.23
CA ARG A 52 17.84 29.98 -9.50
C ARG A 52 17.53 29.96 -11.00
N ASN A 53 18.19 30.82 -11.79
CA ASN A 53 18.01 30.86 -13.24
C ASN A 53 18.59 29.62 -13.92
N ALA A 54 19.75 29.12 -13.45
CA ALA A 54 20.32 27.87 -13.96
C ALA A 54 19.40 26.67 -13.69
N ALA A 55 18.84 26.56 -12.49
CA ALA A 55 17.88 25.51 -12.14
C ALA A 55 16.60 25.59 -12.98
N TYR A 56 16.12 26.81 -13.29
CA TYR A 56 14.95 27.04 -14.14
C TYR A 56 15.17 26.58 -15.59
N GLU A 57 16.29 26.97 -16.20
CA GLU A 57 16.63 26.54 -17.57
C GLU A 57 16.83 25.01 -17.64
N MET A 58 17.44 24.42 -16.62
CA MET A 58 17.60 22.97 -16.52
C MET A 58 16.25 22.26 -16.38
N ALA A 59 15.32 22.81 -15.60
CA ALA A 59 13.97 22.26 -15.46
C ALA A 59 13.18 22.32 -16.77
N LEU A 60 13.27 23.43 -17.53
CA LEU A 60 12.63 23.55 -18.84
C LEU A 60 13.23 22.58 -19.87
N ALA A 61 14.54 22.37 -19.85
CA ALA A 61 15.21 21.40 -20.70
C ALA A 61 14.76 19.95 -20.39
N MET A 62 14.62 19.60 -19.10
CA MET A 62 14.02 18.32 -18.70
C MET A 62 12.58 18.19 -19.17
N GLN A 63 11.75 19.22 -18.96
CA GLN A 63 10.36 19.20 -19.43
C GLN A 63 10.27 18.99 -20.94
N SER A 64 11.12 19.67 -21.72
CA SER A 64 11.20 19.53 -23.18
C SER A 64 11.60 18.12 -23.59
N HIS A 65 12.57 17.51 -22.89
CA HIS A 65 12.99 16.14 -23.14
C HIS A 65 11.87 15.11 -22.94
N PHE A 66 11.10 15.24 -21.85
CA PHE A 66 10.03 14.28 -21.54
C PHE A 66 8.77 14.47 -22.39
N THR A 67 8.39 15.72 -22.66
CA THR A 67 7.13 16.03 -23.36
C THR A 67 7.30 16.13 -24.87
N GLY A 68 8.52 16.27 -25.37
CA GLY A 68 8.81 16.55 -26.78
C GLY A 68 8.42 17.96 -27.22
N VAL A 69 7.98 18.83 -26.30
CA VAL A 69 7.58 20.22 -26.56
C VAL A 69 8.81 21.11 -26.53
N ASP A 70 8.85 22.11 -27.41
CA ASP A 70 9.94 23.08 -27.43
C ASP A 70 9.99 23.94 -26.15
N VAL A 71 11.19 24.35 -25.74
CA VAL A 71 11.42 25.12 -24.51
C VAL A 71 10.64 26.44 -24.52
N ASP A 72 10.51 27.10 -25.67
CA ASP A 72 9.78 28.38 -25.73
C ASP A 72 8.26 28.20 -25.61
N GLU A 73 7.73 27.10 -26.11
CA GLU A 73 6.33 26.73 -25.93
C GLU A 73 6.06 26.32 -24.47
N LEU A 74 6.98 25.58 -23.84
CA LEU A 74 6.92 25.26 -22.41
C LEU A 74 6.99 26.51 -21.52
N ARG A 75 7.80 27.51 -21.88
CA ARG A 75 7.82 28.82 -21.19
C ARG A 75 6.45 29.50 -21.27
N LEU A 76 5.81 29.48 -22.44
CA LEU A 76 4.48 30.05 -22.62
C LEU A 76 3.41 29.27 -21.83
N MET A 77 3.48 27.94 -21.84
CA MET A 77 2.60 27.06 -21.06
C MET A 77 2.76 27.31 -19.56
N ASN A 78 3.98 27.40 -19.06
CA ASN A 78 4.29 27.69 -17.65
C ASN A 78 3.93 29.14 -17.25
N ALA A 79 4.02 30.10 -18.18
CA ALA A 79 3.57 31.47 -17.95
C ALA A 79 2.05 31.53 -17.79
N THR A 80 1.32 30.76 -18.59
CA THR A 80 -0.15 30.74 -18.62
C THR A 80 -0.79 29.68 -17.71
N SER A 81 0.00 28.80 -17.07
CA SER A 81 -0.47 27.67 -16.26
C SER A 81 -1.39 28.08 -15.12
N ASP A 82 -1.13 29.20 -14.45
CA ASP A 82 -1.91 29.64 -13.27
C ASP A 82 -3.27 30.22 -13.68
N VAL A 83 -3.36 30.70 -14.93
CA VAL A 83 -4.58 31.26 -15.52
C VAL A 83 -5.41 30.15 -16.17
N THR A 84 -4.74 29.23 -16.86
CA THR A 84 -5.36 28.10 -17.57
C THR A 84 -5.61 26.89 -16.66
N GLY A 85 -5.00 26.86 -15.48
CA GLY A 85 -5.03 25.74 -14.54
C GLY A 85 -4.45 24.45 -15.12
N SER A 86 -3.64 24.50 -16.19
CA SER A 86 -3.04 23.33 -16.85
C SER A 86 -1.52 23.38 -16.75
N SER A 87 -0.93 22.31 -16.25
CA SER A 87 0.51 22.09 -16.35
C SER A 87 0.87 21.26 -17.59
N ALA A 88 2.17 21.12 -17.89
CA ALA A 88 2.63 20.23 -18.95
C ALA A 88 2.40 18.77 -18.56
N SER A 89 2.58 18.40 -17.29
CA SER A 89 2.38 17.06 -16.75
C SER A 89 0.95 16.54 -16.84
N ASP A 90 0.00 17.45 -16.98
CA ASP A 90 -1.42 17.14 -17.15
C ASP A 90 -1.78 16.88 -18.62
N ARG A 91 -0.99 17.40 -19.58
CA ARG A 91 -1.30 17.38 -21.02
C ARG A 91 -0.71 16.18 -21.75
N PHE A 92 0.31 15.53 -21.19
CA PHE A 92 1.03 14.43 -21.86
C PHE A 92 0.88 13.12 -21.08
N PRO A 93 0.53 12.00 -21.76
CA PRO A 93 0.45 10.69 -21.15
C PRO A 93 1.86 10.12 -20.97
N LEU A 94 2.50 10.43 -19.84
CA LEU A 94 3.84 9.96 -19.50
C LEU A 94 3.80 8.74 -18.56
N SER A 95 4.91 8.00 -18.48
CA SER A 95 5.12 6.97 -17.45
C SER A 95 5.05 7.58 -16.03
N ILE A 96 4.84 6.78 -14.99
CA ILE A 96 4.71 7.31 -13.60
C ILE A 96 5.97 8.07 -13.16
N GLY A 97 7.14 7.52 -13.48
CA GLY A 97 8.46 8.03 -13.16
C GLY A 97 8.75 9.30 -13.93
N ASP A 98 8.47 9.33 -15.23
CA ASP A 98 8.61 10.54 -16.04
C ASP A 98 7.61 11.61 -15.59
N GLN A 99 6.39 11.23 -15.23
CA GLN A 99 5.39 12.16 -14.71
C GLN A 99 5.81 12.72 -13.34
N LYS A 100 6.44 11.92 -12.48
CA LYS A 100 7.00 12.37 -11.20
C LYS A 100 8.16 13.35 -11.42
N LEU A 101 9.13 12.99 -12.26
CA LEU A 101 10.26 13.86 -12.61
C LEU A 101 9.79 15.16 -13.27
N LEU A 102 8.77 15.07 -14.12
CA LEU A 102 8.16 16.24 -14.74
C LEU A 102 7.47 17.12 -13.71
N ARG A 103 6.71 16.56 -12.76
CA ARG A 103 6.10 17.33 -11.65
C ARG A 103 7.17 17.99 -10.77
N GLU A 104 8.27 17.30 -10.47
CA GLU A 104 9.40 17.87 -9.73
C GLU A 104 10.06 19.02 -10.52
N ALA A 105 10.30 18.84 -11.81
CA ALA A 105 10.82 19.88 -12.69
C ALA A 105 9.83 21.07 -12.82
N GLU A 106 8.53 20.82 -12.86
CA GLU A 106 7.49 21.87 -12.85
C GLU A 106 7.48 22.65 -11.54
N ILE A 107 7.67 21.98 -10.40
CA ILE A 107 7.81 22.64 -9.11
C ILE A 107 9.02 23.59 -9.15
N VAL A 108 10.18 23.14 -9.64
CA VAL A 108 11.38 23.97 -9.83
C VAL A 108 11.14 25.12 -10.82
N ALA A 109 10.44 24.86 -11.92
CA ALA A 109 10.10 25.89 -12.90
C ALA A 109 9.17 26.97 -12.30
N LYS A 110 8.21 26.54 -11.46
CA LYS A 110 7.32 27.43 -10.69
C LYS A 110 8.08 28.19 -9.60
N TRP A 111 9.18 27.66 -9.05
CA TRP A 111 10.01 28.37 -8.06
C TRP A 111 10.54 29.70 -8.62
N ASN A 112 10.95 29.77 -9.89
CA ASN A 112 11.45 31.02 -10.47
C ASN A 112 10.34 32.08 -10.73
N LYS A 113 9.06 31.68 -10.65
CA LYS A 113 7.87 32.53 -10.87
C LYS A 113 7.42 33.31 -9.62
N ASN A 114 7.89 32.96 -8.42
CA ASN A 114 7.38 33.48 -7.14
C ASN A 114 7.68 34.97 -6.84
N ILE A 115 8.19 35.75 -7.80
CA ILE A 115 8.19 37.22 -7.74
C ILE A 115 6.87 37.79 -8.32
N THR A 116 6.16 37.03 -9.16
CA THR A 116 4.93 37.44 -9.84
C THR A 116 3.85 36.34 -9.82
N ALA A 117 3.79 35.52 -8.77
CA ALA A 117 2.55 34.80 -8.50
C ALA A 117 1.44 35.87 -8.39
N PRO A 118 0.31 35.75 -9.11
CA PRO A 118 -0.75 36.73 -8.97
C PRO A 118 -1.12 36.80 -7.49
N LEU A 119 -1.17 38.01 -6.93
CA LEU A 119 -1.52 38.26 -5.52
C LEU A 119 -2.82 37.56 -5.09
N MET A 120 -3.64 37.15 -6.07
CA MET A 120 -4.71 36.17 -5.92
C MET A 120 -4.53 35.03 -6.93
N PRO A 121 -4.16 33.81 -6.50
CA PRO A 121 -4.20 32.65 -7.38
C PRO A 121 -5.63 32.41 -7.85
N SER A 122 -5.79 31.99 -9.11
CA SER A 122 -7.08 31.58 -9.65
C SER A 122 -7.70 30.48 -8.78
N THR A 123 -9.02 30.37 -8.75
CA THR A 123 -9.72 29.28 -8.05
C THR A 123 -9.19 27.91 -8.49
N TRP A 124 -8.80 27.79 -9.76
CA TRP A 124 -8.23 26.58 -10.35
C TRP A 124 -6.83 26.25 -9.85
N SER A 125 -5.93 27.22 -9.80
CA SER A 125 -4.59 27.03 -9.25
C SER A 125 -4.65 26.57 -7.78
N ARG A 126 -5.54 27.17 -6.98
CA ARG A 126 -5.75 26.73 -5.58
C ARG A 126 -6.26 25.30 -5.49
N GLN A 127 -7.09 24.87 -6.42
CA GLN A 127 -7.59 23.49 -6.46
C GLN A 127 -6.49 22.50 -6.89
N ASP A 128 -5.64 22.87 -7.85
CA ASP A 128 -4.51 22.04 -8.29
C ASP A 128 -3.45 21.88 -7.20
N ASP A 129 -3.19 22.96 -6.44
CA ASP A 129 -2.36 22.90 -5.24
C ASP A 129 -2.94 21.93 -4.21
N ARG A 130 -4.27 21.98 -3.97
CA ARG A 130 -4.96 21.03 -3.07
C ARG A 130 -4.86 19.58 -3.55
N VAL A 131 -4.98 19.34 -4.86
CA VAL A 131 -4.82 18.00 -5.44
C VAL A 131 -3.40 17.48 -5.16
N THR A 132 -2.39 18.32 -5.40
CA THR A 132 -0.98 17.96 -5.13
C THR A 132 -0.77 17.68 -3.64
N LEU A 133 -1.30 18.53 -2.77
CA LEU A 133 -1.19 18.38 -1.33
C LEU A 133 -1.86 17.09 -0.84
N TYR A 134 -3.05 16.76 -1.36
CA TYR A 134 -3.75 15.50 -1.05
C TYR A 134 -2.89 14.27 -1.34
N TYR A 135 -2.30 14.16 -2.54
CA TYR A 135 -1.49 13.00 -2.89
C TYR A 135 -0.14 12.97 -2.16
N ASN A 136 0.43 14.13 -1.84
CA ASN A 136 1.61 14.22 -0.98
C ASN A 136 1.30 13.74 0.44
N GLU A 137 0.15 14.10 1.01
CA GLU A 137 -0.28 13.61 2.32
C GLU A 137 -0.55 12.10 2.30
N MET A 138 -1.14 11.55 1.24
CA MET A 138 -1.24 10.09 1.07
C MET A 138 0.14 9.43 1.09
N LYS A 139 1.12 10.01 0.39
CA LYS A 139 2.50 9.49 0.38
C LYS A 139 3.15 9.61 1.77
N ASN A 140 2.95 10.73 2.47
CA ASN A 140 3.44 10.93 3.83
C ASN A 140 2.87 9.88 4.80
N ILE A 141 1.59 9.53 4.67
CA ILE A 141 0.97 8.44 5.46
C ILE A 141 1.69 7.11 5.19
N SER A 142 1.99 6.78 3.93
CA SER A 142 2.76 5.56 3.59
C SER A 142 4.17 5.58 4.18
N GLU A 143 4.88 6.70 4.02
CA GLU A 143 6.25 6.87 4.53
C GLU A 143 6.30 6.81 6.06
N THR A 144 5.28 7.37 6.71
CA THR A 144 5.10 7.30 8.16
C THR A 144 4.86 5.86 8.58
N ALA A 145 3.90 5.15 7.98
CA ALA A 145 3.65 3.74 8.27
C ALA A 145 4.91 2.87 8.06
N LYS A 146 5.74 3.22 7.07
CA LYS A 146 6.98 2.51 6.77
C LYS A 146 8.04 2.69 7.85
N SER A 147 8.41 3.93 8.10
CA SER A 147 9.61 4.26 8.86
C SER A 147 9.36 4.52 10.34
N VAL A 148 8.43 5.42 10.66
CA VAL A 148 8.21 5.94 12.02
C VAL A 148 7.11 5.17 12.75
N GLY A 149 6.07 4.76 12.02
CA GLY A 149 4.82 4.24 12.55
C GLY A 149 3.88 5.36 13.03
N PHE A 150 2.68 4.99 13.45
CA PHE A 150 1.69 5.95 13.93
C PHE A 150 1.71 6.02 15.46
N GLU A 151 1.78 7.24 16.01
CA GLU A 151 1.93 7.46 17.47
C GLU A 151 0.80 6.82 18.30
N ASP A 152 -0.40 6.74 17.74
CA ASP A 152 -1.59 6.15 18.34
C ASP A 152 -1.73 4.64 18.06
N TYR A 153 -0.77 4.02 17.38
CA TYR A 153 -0.73 2.59 17.10
C TYR A 153 0.53 1.95 17.68
N THR A 154 0.37 1.40 18.89
CA THR A 154 1.46 0.78 19.65
C THR A 154 1.21 -0.69 19.95
N ASP A 155 2.28 -1.43 20.25
CA ASP A 155 2.18 -2.77 20.84
C ASP A 155 1.74 -2.72 22.33
N GLU A 156 1.62 -3.90 22.96
CA GLU A 156 1.23 -4.03 24.37
C GLU A 156 2.23 -3.37 25.34
N GLN A 157 3.45 -3.10 24.88
CA GLN A 157 4.54 -2.48 25.63
C GLN A 157 4.66 -0.97 25.36
N GLY A 158 3.84 -0.41 24.47
CA GLY A 158 3.84 0.99 24.10
C GLY A 158 4.86 1.36 23.01
N ASN A 159 5.45 0.38 22.32
CA ASN A 159 6.32 0.65 21.16
C ASN A 159 5.47 0.97 19.94
N ILE A 160 5.84 2.03 19.22
CA ILE A 160 5.18 2.41 17.98
C ILE A 160 5.47 1.36 16.90
N ILE A 161 4.42 0.87 16.25
CA ILE A 161 4.53 -0.16 15.22
C ILE A 161 4.66 0.52 13.85
N SER A 162 5.78 0.24 13.18
CA SER A 162 6.06 0.60 11.78
C SER A 162 6.46 -0.64 10.98
N TRP A 163 6.49 -0.55 9.64
CA TRP A 163 6.99 -1.66 8.82
C TRP A 163 8.45 -1.98 9.10
N ASP A 164 9.30 -0.95 9.24
CA ASP A 164 10.72 -1.13 9.53
C ASP A 164 10.92 -1.76 10.92
N TRP A 165 10.08 -1.40 11.90
CA TRP A 165 10.05 -2.04 13.21
C TRP A 165 9.60 -3.51 13.12
N LEU A 166 8.50 -3.80 12.43
CA LEU A 166 8.01 -5.17 12.25
C LEU A 166 9.04 -6.08 11.58
N ASP A 167 9.67 -5.57 10.53
CA ASP A 167 10.73 -6.29 9.83
C ASP A 167 11.95 -6.52 10.74
N ALA A 168 12.34 -5.54 11.55
CA ALA A 168 13.43 -5.70 12.51
C ALA A 168 13.10 -6.73 13.60
N GLU A 169 11.90 -6.71 14.16
CA GLU A 169 11.45 -7.68 15.18
C GLU A 169 11.34 -9.09 14.61
N PHE A 170 10.84 -9.23 13.38
CA PHE A 170 10.74 -10.51 12.70
C PHE A 170 12.12 -11.07 12.35
N LYS A 171 12.98 -10.25 11.75
CA LYS A 171 14.38 -10.60 11.44
C LYS A 171 15.15 -10.95 12.70
N ALA A 172 14.92 -10.28 13.83
CA ALA A 172 15.52 -10.62 15.12
C ALA A 172 14.95 -11.93 15.75
N GLY A 173 13.88 -12.50 15.18
CA GLY A 173 13.21 -13.68 15.72
C GLY A 173 12.45 -13.43 17.02
N ARG A 174 12.13 -12.17 17.35
CA ARG A 174 11.37 -11.79 18.56
C ARG A 174 9.87 -12.00 18.38
N ILE A 175 9.38 -11.88 17.16
CA ILE A 175 8.00 -12.20 16.77
C ILE A 175 7.96 -13.40 15.83
N SER A 176 6.91 -14.22 15.95
CA SER A 176 6.67 -15.34 15.02
C SER A 176 6.13 -14.83 13.69
N GLY A 177 6.22 -15.65 12.63
CA GLY A 177 5.60 -15.32 11.34
C GLY A 177 4.09 -15.10 11.43
N ALA A 178 3.39 -15.85 12.29
CA ALA A 178 1.96 -15.64 12.53
C ALA A 178 1.68 -14.29 13.21
N ALA A 179 2.50 -13.90 14.20
CA ALA A 179 2.39 -12.58 14.83
C ALA A 179 2.71 -11.45 13.84
N TYR A 180 3.72 -11.63 12.99
CA TYR A 180 4.01 -10.70 11.90
C TYR A 180 2.81 -10.54 10.97
N ASP A 181 2.13 -11.62 10.56
CA ASP A 181 0.93 -11.57 9.71
C ASP A 181 -0.19 -10.70 10.30
N ASP A 182 -0.47 -10.92 11.58
CA ASP A 182 -1.55 -10.21 12.28
C ASP A 182 -1.19 -8.73 12.42
N MET A 183 -0.01 -8.40 12.94
CA MET A 183 0.42 -7.01 13.16
C MET A 183 0.58 -6.25 11.84
N SER A 184 1.13 -6.88 10.80
CA SER A 184 1.26 -6.27 9.47
C SER A 184 -0.10 -5.98 8.82
N ARG A 185 -1.09 -6.85 9.05
CA ARG A 185 -2.47 -6.62 8.59
C ARG A 185 -3.12 -5.47 9.35
N ASP A 186 -2.91 -5.39 10.66
CA ASP A 186 -3.46 -4.32 11.48
C ASP A 186 -2.83 -2.96 11.08
N LEU A 187 -1.51 -2.91 10.84
CA LEU A 187 -0.85 -1.73 10.29
C LEU A 187 -1.40 -1.32 8.91
N LEU A 188 -1.75 -2.27 8.03
CA LEU A 188 -2.42 -1.99 6.76
C LEU A 188 -3.81 -1.38 6.96
N VAL A 189 -4.60 -1.94 7.89
CA VAL A 189 -5.92 -1.42 8.23
C VAL A 189 -5.80 0.00 8.77
N GLU A 190 -4.87 0.25 9.68
CA GLU A 190 -4.61 1.58 10.26
C GLU A 190 -4.17 2.60 9.21
N THR A 191 -3.35 2.18 8.26
CA THR A 191 -2.97 2.99 7.09
C THR A 191 -4.21 3.31 6.25
N GLY A 192 -5.05 2.31 5.98
CA GLY A 192 -6.30 2.48 5.23
C GLY A 192 -7.32 3.39 5.92
N VAL A 193 -7.43 3.33 7.26
CA VAL A 193 -8.26 4.25 8.05
C VAL A 193 -7.79 5.69 7.87
N ARG A 194 -6.48 5.94 7.88
CA ARG A 194 -5.91 7.28 7.68
C ARG A 194 -6.11 7.78 6.24
N TYR A 195 -5.96 6.92 5.24
CA TYR A 195 -6.33 7.28 3.86
C TYR A 195 -7.80 7.66 3.75
N LYS A 196 -8.69 6.90 4.39
CA LYS A 196 -10.11 7.21 4.40
C LYS A 196 -10.40 8.52 5.13
N ALA A 197 -9.79 8.77 6.28
CA ALA A 197 -9.93 10.02 7.02
C ALA A 197 -9.43 11.23 6.20
N LEU A 198 -8.33 11.08 5.46
CA LEU A 198 -7.83 12.09 4.54
C LEU A 198 -8.81 12.32 3.38
N LYS A 199 -9.35 11.24 2.81
CA LYS A 199 -10.36 11.26 1.74
C LYS A 199 -11.65 11.95 2.19
N ASP A 200 -12.07 11.75 3.43
CA ASP A 200 -13.33 12.28 3.98
C ASP A 200 -13.16 13.67 4.62
N SER A 201 -11.94 14.23 4.64
CA SER A 201 -11.66 15.55 5.20
C SER A 201 -12.29 16.68 4.37
N ASP A 202 -12.94 17.63 5.06
CA ASP A 202 -13.49 18.87 4.48
C ASP A 202 -12.45 19.66 3.67
N VAL A 203 -11.17 19.56 4.02
CA VAL A 203 -10.07 20.25 3.34
C VAL A 203 -9.92 19.77 1.89
N TYR A 204 -10.24 18.49 1.64
CA TYR A 204 -10.10 17.81 0.35
C TYR A 204 -11.45 17.40 -0.25
N ALA A 205 -12.55 18.03 0.17
CA ALA A 205 -13.88 17.76 -0.39
C ALA A 205 -13.93 18.00 -1.91
N ASP A 206 -13.29 19.07 -2.38
CA ASP A 206 -13.28 19.48 -3.79
C ASP A 206 -12.16 18.81 -4.65
N VAL A 207 -11.45 17.83 -4.09
CA VAL A 207 -10.38 17.11 -4.80
C VAL A 207 -10.99 15.93 -5.56
N PRO A 208 -10.77 15.80 -6.88
CA PRO A 208 -11.26 14.66 -7.65
C PRO A 208 -10.48 13.38 -7.30
N LYS A 209 -11.15 12.48 -6.58
CA LYS A 209 -10.60 11.23 -6.02
C LYS A 209 -10.81 10.06 -6.96
N THR A 210 -11.93 10.02 -7.67
CA THR A 210 -12.22 8.96 -8.65
C THR A 210 -11.81 9.34 -10.07
N TYR A 211 -11.68 8.34 -10.95
CA TYR A 211 -11.45 8.57 -12.38
C TYR A 211 -12.57 9.42 -12.98
N ASP A 212 -13.83 9.09 -12.70
CA ASP A 212 -14.99 9.80 -13.23
C ASP A 212 -15.02 11.27 -12.77
N GLU A 213 -14.73 11.55 -11.49
CA GLU A 213 -14.61 12.92 -10.96
C GLU A 213 -13.48 13.70 -11.66
N ARG A 214 -12.36 13.03 -11.98
CA ARG A 214 -11.27 13.64 -12.74
C ARG A 214 -11.72 13.94 -14.17
N VAL A 215 -12.39 13.00 -14.83
CA VAL A 215 -12.90 13.17 -16.20
C VAL A 215 -13.88 14.35 -16.27
N GLU A 216 -14.86 14.39 -15.37
CA GLU A 216 -15.86 15.45 -15.30
C GLU A 216 -15.18 16.83 -15.12
N ARG A 217 -14.27 16.94 -14.16
CA ARG A 217 -13.49 18.15 -13.92
C ARG A 217 -12.69 18.60 -15.15
N ASN A 218 -12.17 17.67 -15.94
CA ASN A 218 -11.36 17.97 -17.11
C ASN A 218 -12.22 18.47 -18.27
N LEU A 219 -13.40 17.86 -18.44
CA LEU A 219 -14.41 18.30 -19.39
C LEU A 219 -14.93 19.70 -19.02
N GLU A 220 -15.20 19.99 -17.74
CA GLU A 220 -15.56 21.33 -17.25
C GLU A 220 -14.49 22.39 -17.59
N ARG A 221 -13.23 21.97 -17.62
CA ARG A 221 -12.08 22.83 -17.94
C ARG A 221 -11.79 22.91 -19.45
N ASN A 222 -12.64 22.34 -20.31
CA ASN A 222 -12.41 22.20 -21.76
C ASN A 222 -11.05 21.56 -22.10
N LYS A 223 -10.61 20.59 -21.28
CA LYS A 223 -9.37 19.84 -21.47
C LYS A 223 -9.64 18.45 -22.03
N SER A 224 -8.61 17.82 -22.59
CA SER A 224 -8.68 16.41 -22.96
C SER A 224 -8.93 15.53 -21.75
N VAL A 225 -9.75 14.49 -21.94
CA VAL A 225 -10.14 13.54 -20.89
C VAL A 225 -8.95 12.74 -20.34
N TYR A 226 -7.92 12.54 -21.15
CA TYR A 226 -6.71 11.82 -20.78
C TYR A 226 -5.79 12.69 -19.93
N MET A 227 -5.77 12.48 -18.60
CA MET A 227 -4.89 13.26 -17.71
C MET A 227 -4.08 12.43 -16.71
N ARG A 228 -4.28 11.11 -16.61
CA ARG A 228 -3.41 10.22 -15.83
C ARG A 228 -3.11 8.94 -16.58
N HIS A 229 -1.87 8.49 -16.47
CA HIS A 229 -1.48 7.19 -16.99
C HIS A 229 -2.32 6.11 -16.28
N PRO A 230 -2.84 5.08 -16.99
CA PRO A 230 -3.62 3.99 -16.37
C PRO A 230 -2.94 3.37 -15.13
N SER A 231 -1.62 3.41 -15.08
CA SER A 231 -0.80 2.99 -13.95
C SER A 231 -1.05 3.78 -12.65
N GLU A 232 -1.29 5.09 -12.70
CA GLU A 232 -1.61 5.89 -11.49
C GLU A 232 -2.97 5.49 -10.90
N GLU A 233 -3.93 5.13 -11.75
CA GLU A 233 -5.27 4.67 -11.32
C GLU A 233 -5.20 3.29 -10.67
N LEU A 234 -4.44 2.37 -11.26
CA LEU A 234 -4.20 1.04 -10.70
C LEU A 234 -3.41 1.10 -9.38
N LEU A 235 -2.55 2.13 -9.20
CA LEU A 235 -1.88 2.37 -7.93
C LEU A 235 -2.86 2.79 -6.82
N LEU A 236 -3.88 3.58 -7.15
CA LEU A 236 -4.95 3.91 -6.19
C LEU A 236 -5.73 2.67 -5.78
N MET A 237 -6.08 1.80 -6.74
CA MET A 237 -6.72 0.52 -6.45
C MET A 237 -5.85 -0.36 -5.53
N PHE A 238 -4.55 -0.41 -5.79
CA PHE A 238 -3.60 -1.14 -4.94
C PHE A 238 -3.61 -0.66 -3.48
N ARG A 239 -3.64 0.66 -3.25
CA ARG A 239 -3.66 1.24 -1.89
C ARG A 239 -4.96 0.99 -1.12
N GLU A 240 -6.04 0.64 -1.82
CA GLU A 240 -7.32 0.26 -1.20
C GLU A 240 -7.39 -1.24 -0.84
N LEU A 241 -6.43 -2.05 -1.30
CA LEU A 241 -6.40 -3.48 -0.99
C LEU A 241 -6.01 -3.74 0.47
N LEU A 242 -6.76 -4.61 1.14
CA LEU A 242 -6.50 -5.04 2.51
C LEU A 242 -6.60 -6.56 2.62
N PRO A 243 -5.67 -7.23 3.32
CA PRO A 243 -5.83 -8.64 3.64
C PRO A 243 -6.97 -8.83 4.66
N VAL A 244 -7.82 -9.83 4.41
CA VAL A 244 -9.01 -10.11 5.21
C VAL A 244 -8.77 -11.30 6.12
N LYS A 245 -9.33 -11.28 7.34
CA LYS A 245 -9.34 -12.48 8.20
C LYS A 245 -10.38 -13.47 7.68
N ARG A 246 -9.93 -14.67 7.32
CA ARG A 246 -10.78 -15.74 6.81
C ARG A 246 -10.67 -16.94 7.74
N TRP A 247 -11.80 -17.59 7.98
CA TRP A 247 -11.83 -18.87 8.68
C TRP A 247 -11.16 -19.95 7.83
N ASP A 248 -10.09 -20.54 8.35
CA ASP A 248 -9.45 -21.71 7.75
C ASP A 248 -10.04 -22.98 8.39
N PRO A 249 -10.81 -23.79 7.64
CA PRO A 249 -11.39 -25.02 8.17
C PRO A 249 -10.34 -26.12 8.47
N GLU A 250 -9.13 -26.04 7.91
CA GLU A 250 -8.06 -27.01 8.13
C GLU A 250 -7.34 -26.74 9.45
N LEU A 251 -7.05 -25.47 9.73
CA LEU A 251 -6.40 -25.04 10.96
C LEU A 251 -7.40 -24.78 12.10
N GLY A 252 -8.69 -24.69 11.80
CA GLY A 252 -9.74 -24.42 12.80
C GLY A 252 -9.60 -23.06 13.48
N GLN A 253 -9.03 -22.08 12.77
CA GLN A 253 -8.78 -20.73 13.28
C GLN A 253 -8.96 -19.68 12.18
N ASN A 254 -9.15 -18.43 12.58
CA ASN A 254 -9.14 -17.31 11.65
C ASN A 254 -7.69 -16.96 11.32
N ILE A 255 -7.35 -16.97 10.03
CA ILE A 255 -6.04 -16.58 9.54
C ILE A 255 -6.15 -15.34 8.66
N VAL A 256 -5.08 -14.57 8.61
CA VAL A 256 -4.97 -13.45 7.66
C VAL A 256 -4.76 -14.00 6.26
N ASP A 257 -5.68 -13.67 5.34
CA ASP A 257 -5.66 -14.12 3.95
C ASP A 257 -4.76 -13.22 3.08
N TYR A 258 -3.46 -13.41 3.25
CA TYR A 258 -2.45 -12.75 2.42
C TYR A 258 -2.42 -13.26 0.98
N ASP A 259 -2.94 -14.45 0.71
CA ASP A 259 -2.90 -15.03 -0.63
C ASP A 259 -3.91 -14.33 -1.54
N SER A 260 -5.14 -14.13 -1.06
CA SER A 260 -6.14 -13.35 -1.80
C SER A 260 -5.66 -11.91 -2.03
N TYR A 261 -5.01 -11.33 -1.01
CA TYR A 261 -4.39 -10.00 -1.12
C TYR A 261 -3.32 -9.97 -2.22
N PHE A 262 -2.36 -10.90 -2.21
CA PHE A 262 -1.30 -10.95 -3.22
C PHE A 262 -1.81 -11.34 -4.61
N ALA A 263 -2.84 -12.18 -4.69
CA ALA A 263 -3.49 -12.51 -5.94
C ALA A 263 -4.19 -11.28 -6.57
N GLN A 264 -4.79 -10.41 -5.75
CA GLN A 264 -5.33 -9.13 -6.24
C GLN A 264 -4.21 -8.21 -6.74
N VAL A 265 -3.07 -8.17 -6.05
CA VAL A 265 -1.89 -7.43 -6.52
C VAL A 265 -1.39 -7.97 -7.87
N ASP A 266 -1.29 -9.29 -8.01
CA ASP A 266 -0.88 -9.95 -9.26
C ASP A 266 -1.89 -9.70 -10.39
N GLN A 267 -3.19 -9.63 -10.09
CA GLN A 267 -4.22 -9.27 -11.08
C GLN A 267 -4.09 -7.83 -11.56
N ILE A 268 -3.81 -6.89 -10.64
CA ILE A 268 -3.54 -5.50 -11.00
C ILE A 268 -2.29 -5.45 -11.90
N TYR A 269 -1.21 -6.11 -11.51
CA TYR A 269 0.02 -6.20 -12.29
C TYR A 269 -0.21 -6.80 -13.69
N ALA A 270 -1.00 -7.86 -13.79
CA ALA A 270 -1.31 -8.51 -15.06
C ALA A 270 -2.18 -7.64 -15.99
N ALA A 271 -3.08 -6.83 -15.42
CA ALA A 271 -3.92 -5.89 -16.17
C ALA A 271 -3.15 -4.70 -16.76
N MET A 272 -1.92 -4.46 -16.29
CA MET A 272 -1.07 -3.39 -16.82
C MET A 272 -0.44 -3.74 -18.16
N ASN A 273 -0.27 -2.73 -19.00
CA ASN A 273 0.55 -2.82 -20.21
C ASN A 273 2.00 -3.17 -19.83
N GLU A 274 2.62 -4.03 -20.64
CA GLU A 274 3.92 -4.65 -20.35
C GLU A 274 5.02 -3.61 -20.12
N ASP A 275 4.99 -2.51 -20.87
CA ASP A 275 5.94 -1.39 -20.77
C ASP A 275 5.94 -0.68 -19.40
N HIS A 276 4.87 -0.84 -18.60
CA HIS A 276 4.70 -0.12 -17.32
C HIS A 276 4.69 -1.05 -16.10
N ARG A 277 4.82 -2.35 -16.30
CA ARG A 277 4.79 -3.35 -15.24
C ARG A 277 5.97 -3.19 -14.27
N ASP A 278 7.17 -3.01 -14.80
CA ASP A 278 8.38 -2.90 -13.98
C ASP A 278 8.38 -1.64 -13.13
N GLU A 279 7.95 -0.52 -13.73
CA GLU A 279 7.76 0.75 -13.03
C GLU A 279 6.75 0.62 -11.89
N PHE A 280 5.60 0.01 -12.14
CA PHE A 280 4.59 -0.21 -11.12
C PHE A 280 5.10 -1.07 -9.96
N MET A 281 5.83 -2.14 -10.27
CA MET A 281 6.44 -2.97 -9.24
C MET A 281 7.49 -2.22 -8.42
N GLN A 282 8.28 -1.33 -9.04
CA GLN A 282 9.21 -0.47 -8.30
C GLN A 282 8.46 0.45 -7.33
N VAL A 283 7.33 1.04 -7.75
CA VAL A 283 6.52 1.88 -6.87
C VAL A 283 5.93 1.06 -5.72
N ILE A 284 5.33 -0.10 -5.98
CA ILE A 284 4.81 -0.99 -4.93
C ILE A 284 5.92 -1.42 -3.97
N HIS A 285 7.07 -1.85 -4.48
CA HIS A 285 8.19 -2.28 -3.65
C HIS A 285 8.76 -1.13 -2.82
N SER A 286 8.65 0.11 -3.27
CA SER A 286 9.03 1.27 -2.45
C SER A 286 8.11 1.46 -1.23
N GLU A 287 6.83 1.06 -1.35
CA GLU A 287 5.84 1.10 -0.25
C GLU A 287 5.86 -0.18 0.61
N TRP A 288 6.43 -1.28 0.12
CA TRP A 288 6.59 -2.51 0.87
C TRP A 288 7.89 -2.55 1.68
N SER A 289 7.89 -3.38 2.72
CA SER A 289 9.09 -3.79 3.43
C SER A 289 9.74 -4.98 2.74
N ASP A 290 11.02 -5.23 3.02
CA ASP A 290 11.77 -6.34 2.45
C ASP A 290 11.10 -7.69 2.75
N THR A 291 10.63 -7.87 3.99
CA THR A 291 9.98 -9.10 4.43
C THR A 291 8.66 -9.31 3.68
N ARG A 292 7.94 -8.24 3.35
CA ARG A 292 6.71 -8.32 2.57
C ARG A 292 6.97 -8.65 1.10
N ILE A 293 8.03 -8.10 0.50
CA ILE A 293 8.48 -8.46 -0.85
C ILE A 293 8.87 -9.95 -0.89
N LEU A 294 9.68 -10.39 0.06
CA LEU A 294 10.08 -11.80 0.21
C LEU A 294 8.85 -12.70 0.36
N ARG A 295 7.92 -12.31 1.24
CA ARG A 295 6.67 -13.04 1.44
C ARG A 295 5.84 -13.15 0.17
N TRP A 296 5.72 -12.09 -0.62
CA TRP A 296 5.01 -12.12 -1.90
C TRP A 296 5.63 -13.13 -2.87
N GLN A 297 6.96 -13.14 -2.99
CA GLN A 297 7.69 -14.10 -3.84
C GLN A 297 7.48 -15.55 -3.37
N ILE A 298 7.56 -15.80 -2.07
CA ILE A 298 7.32 -17.11 -1.46
C ILE A 298 5.87 -17.53 -1.63
N ASN A 299 4.93 -16.59 -1.54
CA ASN A 299 3.52 -16.89 -1.72
C ASN A 299 3.26 -17.47 -3.11
N ARG A 300 3.80 -16.81 -4.14
CA ARG A 300 3.72 -17.24 -5.55
C ARG A 300 4.42 -18.56 -5.80
N THR A 301 5.59 -18.76 -5.20
CA THR A 301 6.45 -19.93 -5.47
C THR A 301 6.00 -21.17 -4.70
N PHE A 302 5.58 -21.00 -3.44
CA PHE A 302 5.41 -22.10 -2.49
C PHE A 302 4.00 -22.17 -1.89
N PHE A 303 3.42 -21.05 -1.41
CA PHE A 303 2.16 -21.12 -0.65
C PHE A 303 0.93 -21.35 -1.53
N ILE A 304 0.84 -20.72 -2.70
CA ILE A 304 -0.24 -20.95 -3.65
C ILE A 304 -0.25 -22.43 -4.10
N PRO A 305 0.88 -23.02 -4.58
CA PRO A 305 0.93 -24.44 -4.89
C PRO A 305 0.56 -25.35 -3.72
N TYR A 306 0.99 -25.01 -2.50
CA TYR A 306 0.64 -25.76 -1.29
C TYR A 306 -0.88 -25.73 -1.03
N ARG A 307 -1.52 -24.56 -1.08
CA ARG A 307 -2.98 -24.42 -0.85
C ARG A 307 -3.83 -24.96 -1.99
N ASN A 308 -3.33 -24.95 -3.22
CA ASN A 308 -3.99 -25.59 -4.36
C ASN A 308 -4.12 -27.12 -4.21
N ALA A 309 -3.46 -27.73 -3.22
CA ALA A 309 -3.70 -29.10 -2.80
C ALA A 309 -5.19 -29.41 -2.61
N ARG A 310 -5.96 -28.49 -2.03
CA ARG A 310 -7.39 -28.67 -1.81
C ARG A 310 -8.15 -28.92 -3.12
N VAL A 311 -7.87 -28.11 -4.15
CA VAL A 311 -8.49 -28.24 -5.47
C VAL A 311 -8.08 -29.57 -6.12
N MET A 312 -6.78 -29.92 -6.03
CA MET A 312 -6.26 -31.17 -6.59
C MET A 312 -6.85 -32.41 -5.93
N VAL A 313 -7.07 -32.38 -4.61
CA VAL A 313 -7.69 -33.48 -3.87
C VAL A 313 -9.19 -33.53 -4.16
N LEU A 314 -9.85 -32.37 -4.23
CA LEU A 314 -11.28 -32.27 -4.56
C LEU A 314 -11.60 -32.90 -5.92
N ASN A 315 -10.72 -32.74 -6.91
CA ASN A 315 -10.85 -33.34 -8.25
C ASN A 315 -10.84 -34.88 -8.26
N ARG A 316 -10.53 -35.55 -7.14
CA ARG A 316 -10.60 -37.02 -7.01
C ARG A 316 -12.02 -37.52 -6.67
N TYR A 317 -12.89 -36.61 -6.25
CA TYR A 317 -14.27 -36.88 -5.85
C TYR A 317 -15.23 -36.57 -7.00
N THR A 318 -16.41 -37.18 -6.97
CA THR A 318 -17.48 -36.94 -7.96
C THR A 318 -18.05 -35.53 -7.83
N GLU A 319 -18.64 -34.96 -8.90
CA GLU A 319 -19.19 -33.60 -8.86
C GLU A 319 -20.21 -33.38 -7.72
N GLU A 320 -21.04 -34.38 -7.44
CA GLU A 320 -22.01 -34.34 -6.33
C GLU A 320 -21.31 -34.26 -4.96
N GLU A 321 -20.27 -35.08 -4.74
CA GLU A 321 -19.46 -35.05 -3.53
C GLU A 321 -18.68 -33.74 -3.40
N GLN A 322 -18.18 -33.19 -4.50
CA GLN A 322 -17.47 -31.91 -4.50
C GLN A 322 -18.37 -30.78 -4.01
N ILE A 323 -19.62 -30.72 -4.48
CA ILE A 323 -20.62 -29.73 -4.03
C ILE A 323 -20.85 -29.85 -2.52
N ILE A 324 -20.99 -31.07 -2.00
CA ILE A 324 -21.20 -31.33 -0.57
C ILE A 324 -19.98 -30.89 0.25
N ILE A 325 -18.77 -31.22 -0.20
CA ILE A 325 -17.51 -30.82 0.46
C ILE A 325 -17.34 -29.29 0.46
N GLN A 326 -17.67 -28.62 -0.65
CA GLN A 326 -17.57 -27.16 -0.74
C GLN A 326 -18.56 -26.47 0.20
N ARG A 327 -19.80 -26.97 0.31
CA ARG A 327 -20.83 -26.44 1.21
C ARG A 327 -20.39 -26.42 2.68
N TYR A 328 -19.55 -27.36 3.11
CA TYR A 328 -19.07 -27.43 4.49
C TYR A 328 -18.44 -26.12 5.00
N SER A 329 -17.75 -25.37 4.11
CA SER A 329 -17.03 -24.16 4.50
C SER A 329 -17.97 -23.01 4.88
N GLY A 330 -19.16 -22.95 4.28
CA GLY A 330 -20.20 -21.95 4.58
C GLY A 330 -21.34 -22.48 5.47
N ALA A 331 -21.33 -23.77 5.78
CA ALA A 331 -22.38 -24.45 6.52
C ALA A 331 -22.41 -24.04 8.00
N ASN A 332 -23.62 -23.94 8.55
CA ASN A 332 -23.85 -23.75 9.98
C ASN A 332 -23.52 -25.05 10.78
N SER A 333 -23.55 -25.00 12.12
CA SER A 333 -23.19 -26.14 12.97
C SER A 333 -23.97 -27.42 12.64
N LEU A 334 -25.26 -27.29 12.33
CA LEU A 334 -26.18 -28.40 12.14
C LEU A 334 -25.99 -29.02 10.74
N GLU A 335 -25.85 -28.18 9.72
CA GLU A 335 -25.48 -28.58 8.36
C GLU A 335 -24.10 -29.26 8.32
N ARG A 336 -23.14 -28.83 9.15
CA ARG A 336 -21.83 -29.50 9.25
C ARG A 336 -21.94 -30.92 9.80
N GLU A 337 -22.87 -31.18 10.74
CA GLU A 337 -23.13 -32.52 11.24
C GLU A 337 -23.79 -33.39 10.18
N GLU A 338 -24.75 -32.84 9.43
CA GLU A 338 -25.40 -33.54 8.30
C GLU A 338 -24.37 -33.91 7.22
N ILE A 339 -23.49 -32.98 6.84
CA ILE A 339 -22.42 -33.24 5.86
C ILE A 339 -21.44 -34.30 6.36
N ARG A 340 -21.11 -34.33 7.65
CA ARG A 340 -20.24 -35.37 8.24
C ARG A 340 -20.87 -36.75 8.22
N ALA A 341 -22.20 -36.84 8.27
CA ALA A 341 -22.96 -38.08 8.22
C ALA A 341 -23.07 -38.67 6.80
N VAL A 342 -22.76 -37.90 5.75
CA VAL A 342 -22.74 -38.40 4.36
C VAL A 342 -21.62 -39.43 4.20
N LEU A 343 -21.97 -40.61 3.70
CA LEU A 343 -21.04 -41.72 3.45
C LEU A 343 -20.66 -41.80 1.96
N THR A 344 -19.43 -42.20 1.71
CA THR A 344 -18.90 -42.56 0.38
C THR A 344 -19.27 -44.01 0.04
N THR A 345 -18.95 -44.45 -1.18
CA THR A 345 -19.21 -45.80 -1.71
C THR A 345 -18.54 -46.94 -0.93
N GLY A 346 -17.80 -46.66 0.15
CA GLY A 346 -17.16 -47.63 1.03
C GLY A 346 -17.49 -47.45 2.53
N ASP A 347 -18.67 -46.92 2.86
CA ASP A 347 -19.15 -46.67 4.25
C ASP A 347 -18.23 -45.76 5.09
N ARG A 348 -17.37 -44.97 4.45
CA ARG A 348 -16.55 -43.95 5.12
C ARG A 348 -17.22 -42.59 5.01
N SER A 349 -17.19 -41.81 6.09
CA SER A 349 -17.62 -40.41 6.07
C SER A 349 -16.88 -39.65 4.97
N LEU A 350 -17.63 -39.01 4.06
CA LEU A 350 -17.12 -38.28 2.90
C LEU A 350 -16.15 -37.20 3.32
N TYR A 351 -16.58 -36.35 4.23
CA TYR A 351 -15.74 -35.25 4.72
C TYR A 351 -14.49 -35.75 5.45
N SER A 352 -14.62 -36.85 6.21
CA SER A 352 -13.47 -37.43 6.92
C SER A 352 -12.44 -38.00 5.96
N SER A 353 -12.89 -38.67 4.90
CA SER A 353 -12.02 -39.22 3.84
C SER A 353 -11.31 -38.11 3.08
N PHE A 354 -12.05 -37.04 2.71
CA PHE A 354 -11.48 -35.87 2.06
C PHE A 354 -10.39 -35.20 2.93
N GLN A 355 -10.64 -35.03 4.22
CA GLN A 355 -9.67 -34.46 5.17
C GLN A 355 -8.45 -35.37 5.38
N GLU A 356 -8.61 -36.69 5.32
CA GLU A 356 -7.49 -37.63 5.36
C GLU A 356 -6.64 -37.52 4.09
N ASP A 357 -7.26 -37.54 2.91
CA ASP A 357 -6.56 -37.38 1.63
C ASP A 357 -5.81 -36.06 1.54
N LEU A 358 -6.44 -34.97 1.99
CA LEU A 358 -5.85 -33.65 2.00
C LEU A 358 -4.63 -33.57 2.93
N ARG A 359 -4.74 -34.09 4.16
CA ARG A 359 -3.60 -34.17 5.09
C ARG A 359 -2.46 -35.01 4.53
N ASN A 360 -2.78 -36.15 3.91
CA ASN A 360 -1.78 -37.00 3.26
C ASN A 360 -1.10 -36.29 2.09
N PHE A 361 -1.86 -35.53 1.30
CA PHE A 361 -1.32 -34.76 0.19
C PHE A 361 -0.38 -33.64 0.66
N HIS A 362 -0.80 -32.84 1.65
CA HIS A 362 0.06 -31.82 2.25
C HIS A 362 1.33 -32.40 2.86
N ARG A 363 1.19 -33.52 3.59
CA ARG A 363 2.35 -34.24 4.14
C ARG A 363 3.32 -34.65 3.03
N ASN A 364 2.82 -35.20 1.93
CA ASN A 364 3.67 -35.60 0.81
C ASN A 364 4.33 -34.41 0.13
N GLN A 365 3.62 -33.30 -0.09
CA GLN A 365 4.23 -32.08 -0.64
C GLN A 365 5.38 -31.60 0.25
N ARG A 366 5.16 -31.52 1.57
CA ARG A 366 6.17 -31.09 2.55
C ARG A 366 7.38 -32.02 2.66
N VAL A 367 7.19 -33.32 2.38
CA VAL A 367 8.29 -34.28 2.34
C VAL A 367 9.08 -34.18 1.04
N LEU A 368 8.41 -33.93 -0.09
CA LEU A 368 9.03 -33.86 -1.41
C LEU A 368 9.71 -32.52 -1.69
N ASP A 369 9.17 -31.43 -1.14
CA ASP A 369 9.68 -30.07 -1.28
C ASP A 369 10.08 -29.53 0.10
N PHE A 370 11.37 -29.65 0.41
CA PHE A 370 11.92 -29.23 1.70
C PHE A 370 12.00 -27.70 1.83
N GLU A 371 12.12 -26.96 0.72
CA GLU A 371 12.17 -25.49 0.71
C GLU A 371 10.81 -24.93 1.08
N MET A 372 9.74 -25.47 0.46
CA MET A 372 8.36 -25.13 0.80
C MET A 372 8.06 -25.41 2.28
N ASP A 373 8.45 -26.58 2.81
CA ASP A 373 8.22 -26.94 4.22
C ASP A 373 8.92 -25.98 5.19
N ALA A 374 10.14 -25.58 4.89
CA ALA A 374 10.87 -24.58 5.68
C ALA A 374 10.18 -23.21 5.65
N TRP A 375 9.77 -22.72 4.47
CA TRP A 375 9.09 -21.42 4.36
C TRP A 375 7.72 -21.37 5.02
N LEU A 376 6.96 -22.47 4.94
CA LEU A 376 5.70 -22.61 5.68
C LEU A 376 5.94 -22.42 7.18
N ARG A 377 7.05 -22.92 7.70
CA ARG A 377 7.41 -22.77 9.10
C ARG A 377 7.89 -21.35 9.45
N VAL A 378 8.72 -20.73 8.61
CA VAL A 378 9.18 -19.34 8.79
C VAL A 378 7.99 -18.39 8.99
N PHE A 379 6.94 -18.54 8.18
CA PHE A 379 5.73 -17.73 8.28
C PHE A 379 4.64 -18.30 9.18
N GLY A 380 4.97 -19.28 10.05
CA GLY A 380 4.05 -19.82 11.06
C GLY A 380 2.80 -20.51 10.49
N LYS A 381 2.86 -21.02 9.26
CA LYS A 381 1.78 -21.84 8.66
C LYS A 381 1.82 -23.27 9.17
N VAL A 382 2.98 -23.73 9.65
CA VAL A 382 3.20 -25.03 10.30
C VAL A 382 4.15 -24.86 11.49
N ASP A 383 3.98 -25.70 12.53
CA ASP A 383 4.77 -25.58 13.76
C ASP A 383 6.16 -26.23 13.69
N SER A 384 6.33 -27.20 12.79
CA SER A 384 7.56 -28.01 12.70
C SER A 384 7.79 -28.49 11.27
N SER A 385 9.05 -28.71 10.92
CA SER A 385 9.47 -29.31 9.65
C SER A 385 9.34 -30.84 9.69
N LEU A 386 8.98 -31.46 8.56
CA LEU A 386 8.81 -32.92 8.48
C LEU A 386 10.09 -33.68 8.17
N THR A 387 11.05 -33.03 7.51
CA THR A 387 12.31 -33.67 7.08
C THR A 387 13.51 -32.99 7.72
N PRO A 388 14.63 -33.72 7.94
CA PRO A 388 15.87 -33.13 8.42
C PRO A 388 16.43 -32.04 7.49
N GLN A 389 16.24 -32.21 6.17
CA GLN A 389 16.66 -31.24 5.16
C GLN A 389 15.89 -29.92 5.30
N ALA A 390 14.56 -29.99 5.51
CA ALA A 390 13.74 -28.80 5.74
C ALA A 390 14.09 -28.12 7.07
N GLU A 391 14.44 -28.87 8.11
CA GLU A 391 14.89 -28.32 9.39
C GLU A 391 16.23 -27.57 9.24
N GLU A 392 17.18 -28.15 8.51
CA GLU A 392 18.48 -27.52 8.24
C GLU A 392 18.32 -26.25 7.41
N PHE A 393 17.50 -26.30 6.36
CA PHE A 393 17.20 -25.15 5.52
C PHE A 393 16.45 -24.06 6.30
N PHE A 394 15.47 -24.42 7.14
CA PHE A 394 14.79 -23.47 8.04
C PHE A 394 15.78 -22.75 8.96
N ARG A 395 16.73 -23.46 9.57
CA ARG A 395 17.74 -22.84 10.43
C ARG A 395 18.66 -21.90 9.64
N SER A 396 19.05 -22.30 8.43
CA SER A 396 19.82 -21.43 7.53
C SER A 396 19.06 -20.15 7.19
N LEU A 397 17.78 -20.26 6.82
CA LEU A 397 16.93 -19.10 6.52
C LEU A 397 16.79 -18.17 7.72
N MET A 398 16.58 -18.71 8.92
CA MET A 398 16.49 -17.90 10.14
C MET A 398 17.82 -17.20 10.47
N GLN A 399 18.96 -17.86 10.23
CA GLN A 399 20.28 -17.23 10.40
C GLN A 399 20.50 -16.09 9.40
N GLU A 400 20.13 -16.30 8.14
CA GLU A 400 20.21 -15.30 7.07
C GLU A 400 19.32 -14.09 7.38
N LEU A 401 18.06 -14.33 7.78
CA LEU A 401 17.13 -13.28 8.19
C LEU A 401 17.63 -12.50 9.41
N GLN A 402 18.30 -13.17 10.35
CA GLN A 402 18.92 -12.55 11.52
C GLN A 402 20.22 -11.80 11.22
N GLY A 403 20.73 -11.88 9.97
CA GLY A 403 22.03 -11.31 9.60
C GLY A 403 23.21 -12.02 10.26
N VAL A 404 23.00 -13.20 10.84
CA VAL A 404 24.06 -14.04 11.40
C VAL A 404 24.71 -14.77 10.24
N THR A 405 25.64 -14.09 9.57
CA THR A 405 26.51 -14.74 8.58
C THR A 405 27.41 -15.72 9.32
N THR A 406 27.08 -17.01 9.24
CA THR A 406 28.01 -18.08 9.56
C THR A 406 29.13 -18.03 8.52
N THR A 407 30.24 -17.38 8.87
CA THR A 407 31.52 -17.63 8.21
C THR A 407 31.83 -19.11 8.39
N LEU A 408 31.62 -19.89 7.32
CA LEU A 408 32.14 -21.25 7.18
C LEU A 408 33.67 -21.22 7.05
#